data_AF-A0A557SD11-F1
#
_entry.id   AF-A0A557SD11-F1
#
_cell.length_a   1.000
_cell.length_b   1.000
_cell.length_c   1.000
_cell.angle_alpha   90.00
_cell.angle_beta   90.00
_cell.angle_gamma   90.00
#
_symmetry.space_group_name_H-M   'P 1'
#
loop_
_entity.id
_entity.type
_entity.pdbx_description
1 polymer ?
#
loop_
_entity_poly.entity_id
_entity_poly.type
_entity_poly.pdbx_seq_one_letter_code
_entity_poly.pdbx_strand_id
1 'polypeptide(L)'
;MPDQEQITLQISAAQIEQFCTELCRGSSNVSRKHATLIALEGIITRYSSTDTYSAPFHKILSIIQDYSEQTREQLLNEYADELIPALAEQNPRSISRVHESLSRNGFDLILDRVLNNFNAQHLASLKKWIDGWCGEAETKALAASGFPDALNFKGAGIALADYRAMSELKRKLSTL
;
A
#
# COMPACT_ATOMS: atom_id res chain seq x y z
N MET A 1 37.48 -16.17 21.17
CA MET A 1 36.26 -15.71 20.46
C MET A 1 36.62 -14.37 19.85
N PRO A 2 36.53 -14.18 18.54
CA PRO A 2 36.88 -12.91 17.93
C PRO A 2 35.95 -11.84 18.50
N ASP A 3 36.56 -10.73 18.91
CA ASP A 3 35.89 -9.52 19.41
C ASP A 3 34.73 -9.16 18.49
N GLN A 4 33.52 -9.12 19.04
CA GLN A 4 32.43 -8.42 18.36
C GLN A 4 32.75 -6.94 18.46
N GLU A 5 33.34 -6.39 17.40
CA GLU A 5 33.46 -4.94 17.24
C GLU A 5 32.05 -4.34 17.29
N GLN A 6 31.78 -3.58 18.34
CA GLN A 6 30.50 -2.92 18.57
C GLN A 6 30.69 -1.40 18.43
N ILE A 7 29.72 -0.75 17.80
CA ILE A 7 29.60 0.70 17.83
C ILE A 7 28.41 1.06 18.73
N THR A 8 28.57 2.10 19.55
CA THR A 8 27.48 2.67 20.35
C THR A 8 26.93 3.89 19.64
N LEU A 9 25.65 3.87 19.30
CA LEU A 9 24.95 5.03 18.75
C LEU A 9 24.22 5.75 19.87
N GLN A 10 24.50 7.03 20.04
CA GLN A 10 23.76 7.90 20.95
C GLN A 10 22.77 8.73 20.15
N ILE A 11 21.49 8.57 20.48
CA ILE A 11 20.39 9.18 19.74
C ILE A 11 19.54 9.97 20.74
N SER A 12 19.40 11.27 20.51
CA SER A 12 18.46 12.12 21.25
C SER A 12 17.19 12.36 20.47
N ALA A 13 16.10 12.67 21.18
CA ALA A 13 14.82 13.05 20.56
C ALA A 13 14.96 14.24 19.59
N ALA A 14 15.79 15.23 19.94
CA ALA A 14 16.02 16.41 19.10
C ALA A 14 16.72 16.06 17.77
N GLN A 15 17.69 15.15 17.80
CA GLN A 15 18.37 14.67 16.58
C GLN A 15 17.43 13.88 15.68
N ILE A 16 16.55 13.05 16.26
CA ILE A 16 15.55 12.30 15.50
C ILE A 16 14.52 13.22 14.87
N GLU A 17 14.03 14.21 15.62
CA GLU A 17 13.11 15.22 15.10
C GLU A 17 13.72 16.00 13.93
N GLN A 18 14.97 16.44 14.07
CA GLN A 18 15.71 17.10 13.01
C GLN A 18 15.86 16.18 11.78
N PHE A 19 16.30 14.94 11.97
CA PHE A 19 16.44 13.96 10.89
C PHE A 19 15.13 13.72 10.14
N CYS A 20 14.02 13.52 10.88
CA CYS A 20 12.71 13.29 10.28
C CYS A 20 12.23 14.54 9.50
N THR A 21 12.47 15.73 10.05
CA THR A 21 12.17 17.01 9.38
C THR A 21 12.94 17.15 8.07
N GLU A 22 14.25 16.89 8.09
CA GLU A 22 15.13 16.97 6.92
C GLU A 22 14.76 15.94 5.86
N LEU A 23 14.50 14.68 6.26
CA LEU A 23 14.04 13.62 5.38
C LEU A 23 12.72 14.01 4.68
N CYS A 24 11.78 14.58 5.43
CA CYS A 24 10.48 14.97 4.92
C CYS A 24 10.54 16.21 4.03
N ARG A 25 11.51 17.11 4.23
CA ARG A 25 11.77 18.27 3.37
C ARG A 25 12.55 17.93 2.09
N GLY A 26 13.55 17.06 2.18
CA GLY A 26 14.56 16.88 1.13
C GLY A 26 14.20 15.87 0.03
N SER A 27 13.42 14.84 0.34
CA SER A 27 13.00 13.85 -0.67
C SER A 27 11.71 14.31 -1.36
N SER A 28 11.60 14.20 -2.69
CA SER A 28 10.32 14.36 -3.38
C SER A 28 9.47 13.10 -3.34
N ASN A 29 10.09 11.93 -3.13
CA ASN A 29 9.41 10.64 -3.17
C ASN A 29 8.91 10.25 -1.77
N VAL A 30 7.59 10.26 -1.58
CA VAL A 30 6.93 9.96 -0.29
C VAL A 30 7.10 8.48 0.08
N SER A 31 7.06 7.56 -0.89
CA SER A 31 7.27 6.12 -0.66
C SER A 31 8.63 5.84 -0.03
N ARG A 32 9.67 6.53 -0.51
CA ARG A 32 11.03 6.43 0.02
C ARG A 32 11.15 7.02 1.43
N LYS A 33 10.47 8.14 1.71
CA LYS A 33 10.42 8.72 3.07
C LYS A 33 9.82 7.72 4.05
N HIS A 34 8.64 7.20 3.71
CA HIS A 34 7.92 6.26 4.55
C HIS A 34 8.75 4.99 4.81
N ALA A 35 9.32 4.38 3.76
CA ALA A 35 10.18 3.20 3.91
C ALA A 35 11.40 3.47 4.80
N THR A 36 11.99 4.67 4.73
CA THR A 36 13.13 5.07 5.56
C THR A 36 12.73 5.23 7.03
N LEU A 37 11.55 5.82 7.31
CA LEU A 37 11.01 5.96 8.66
C LEU A 37 10.71 4.59 9.29
N ILE A 38 10.10 3.68 8.55
CA ILE A 38 9.83 2.31 9.01
C ILE A 38 11.14 1.54 9.29
N ALA A 39 12.14 1.68 8.41
CA ALA A 39 13.46 1.08 8.62
C ALA A 39 14.14 1.64 9.88
N LEU A 40 14.06 2.95 10.11
CA LEU A 40 14.60 3.60 11.30
C LEU A 40 13.91 3.12 12.58
N GLU A 41 12.58 3.08 12.59
CA GLU A 41 11.79 2.53 13.71
C GLU A 41 12.19 1.08 14.02
N GLY A 42 12.32 0.25 12.98
CA GLY A 42 12.72 -1.15 13.11
C GLY A 42 14.14 -1.32 13.66
N ILE A 43 15.10 -0.51 13.21
CA ILE A 43 16.47 -0.51 13.73
C ILE A 43 16.47 -0.12 15.21
N ILE A 44 15.82 0.99 15.56
CA ILE A 44 15.81 1.48 16.94
C ILE A 44 15.17 0.44 17.85
N THR A 45 13.98 -0.07 17.51
CA THR A 45 13.25 -1.06 18.30
C THR A 45 14.04 -2.36 18.48
N ARG A 46 14.75 -2.82 17.45
CA ARG A 46 15.50 -4.08 17.49
C ARG A 46 16.80 -4.00 18.29
N TYR A 47 17.47 -2.85 18.26
CA TYR A 47 18.83 -2.71 18.80
C TYR A 47 18.92 -1.87 20.08
N SER A 48 17.81 -1.28 20.56
CA SER A 48 17.73 -0.61 21.85
C SER A 48 17.57 -1.62 23.00
N SER A 49 18.64 -2.33 23.35
CA SER A 49 18.61 -3.43 24.33
C SER A 49 18.57 -2.99 25.80
N THR A 50 18.94 -1.75 26.13
CA THR A 50 19.01 -1.24 27.53
C THR A 50 17.96 -0.19 27.89
N ASP A 51 17.38 0.48 26.89
CA ASP A 51 16.54 1.67 27.09
C ASP A 51 15.09 1.51 26.60
N THR A 52 14.66 0.29 26.26
CA THR A 52 13.38 -0.03 25.59
C THR A 52 12.11 0.40 26.35
N TYR A 53 12.25 0.80 27.61
CA TYR A 53 11.16 1.29 28.47
C TYR A 53 11.45 2.68 29.07
N SER A 54 12.47 3.35 28.55
CA SER A 54 12.84 4.70 29.00
C SER A 54 11.95 5.75 28.36
N ALA A 55 11.71 6.86 29.06
CA ALA A 55 10.98 7.99 28.49
C ALA A 55 11.62 8.55 27.20
N PRO A 56 12.96 8.65 27.07
CA PRO A 56 13.61 9.03 25.81
C PRO A 56 13.30 8.09 24.65
N PHE A 57 13.31 6.78 24.90
CA PHE A 57 13.00 5.78 23.87
C PHE A 57 11.57 5.94 23.33
N HIS A 58 10.57 6.01 24.23
CA HIS A 58 9.19 6.21 23.82
C HIS A 58 8.98 7.55 23.08
N LYS A 59 9.68 8.61 23.51
CA LYS A 59 9.63 9.90 22.81
C LYS A 59 10.21 9.81 21.40
N ILE A 60 11.33 9.13 21.22
CA ILE A 60 11.94 8.91 19.91
C ILE A 60 11.01 8.12 18.98
N LEU A 61 10.43 7.02 19.47
CA LEU A 61 9.49 6.23 18.68
C LEU A 61 8.24 7.03 18.31
N SER A 62 7.67 7.79 19.25
CA SER A 62 6.51 8.65 18.99
C SER A 62 6.80 9.63 17.86
N ILE A 63 7.96 10.30 17.87
CA ILE A 63 8.35 11.24 16.79
C ILE A 63 8.38 10.52 15.44
N ILE A 64 9.04 9.34 15.37
CA ILE A 64 9.14 8.60 14.11
C ILE A 64 7.76 8.14 13.63
N GLN A 65 6.90 7.70 14.54
CA GLN A 65 5.53 7.28 14.25
C GLN A 65 4.68 8.45 13.75
N ASP A 66 4.79 9.63 14.33
CA ASP A 66 4.07 10.83 13.89
C ASP A 66 4.45 11.20 12.44
N TYR A 67 5.73 11.13 12.08
CA TYR A 67 6.18 11.37 10.70
C TYR A 67 5.83 10.21 9.75
N SER A 68 5.88 8.97 10.24
CA SER A 68 5.51 7.78 9.47
C SER A 68 4.03 7.82 9.09
N GLU A 69 3.19 8.24 10.03
CA GLU A 69 1.74 8.40 9.81
C GLU A 69 1.45 9.53 8.83
N GLN A 70 2.09 10.69 8.96
CA GLN A 70 1.96 11.78 7.98
C GLN A 70 2.35 11.35 6.57
N THR A 71 3.47 10.63 6.41
CA THR A 71 3.90 10.12 5.10
C THR A 71 3.00 9.01 4.57
N ARG A 72 2.42 8.19 5.45
CA ARG A 72 1.41 7.19 5.10
C ARG A 72 0.14 7.84 4.56
N GLU A 73 -0.36 8.88 5.22
CA GLU A 73 -1.54 9.62 4.74
C GLU A 73 -1.27 10.29 3.39
N GLN A 74 -0.10 10.91 3.21
CA GLN A 74 0.31 11.47 1.93
C GLN A 74 0.33 10.41 0.82
N LEU A 75 0.90 9.24 1.08
CA LEU A 75 0.90 8.12 0.11
C LEU A 75 -0.52 7.67 -0.25
N LEU A 76 -1.38 7.52 0.74
CA LEU A 76 -2.77 7.12 0.49
C LEU A 76 -3.51 8.16 -0.36
N ASN A 77 -3.20 9.45 -0.21
CA ASN A 77 -3.76 10.50 -1.05
C ASN A 77 -3.21 10.45 -2.48
N GLU A 78 -1.88 10.28 -2.65
CA GLU A 78 -1.28 10.11 -3.98
C GLU A 78 -1.89 8.92 -4.73
N TYR A 79 -2.05 7.78 -4.07
CA TYR A 79 -2.68 6.61 -4.67
C TYR A 79 -4.18 6.79 -4.91
N ALA A 80 -4.89 7.55 -4.07
CA ALA A 80 -6.29 7.89 -4.32
C ALA A 80 -6.45 8.77 -5.58
N ASP A 81 -5.58 9.76 -5.74
CA ASP A 81 -5.54 10.64 -6.92
C ASP A 81 -5.20 9.86 -8.20
N GLU A 82 -4.34 8.85 -8.12
CA GLU A 82 -4.08 7.92 -9.24
C GLU A 82 -5.25 6.96 -9.51
N LEU A 83 -5.96 6.52 -8.47
CA LEU A 83 -7.03 5.53 -8.59
C LEU A 83 -8.30 6.10 -9.21
N ILE A 84 -8.62 7.38 -8.97
CA ILE A 84 -9.79 8.06 -9.56
C ILE A 84 -9.81 7.93 -11.10
N PRO A 85 -8.80 8.41 -11.84
CA PRO A 85 -8.79 8.29 -13.30
C PRO A 85 -8.72 6.83 -13.74
N ALA A 86 -8.01 5.96 -13.02
CA ALA A 86 -7.94 4.53 -13.33
C ALA A 86 -9.31 3.84 -13.29
N LEU A 87 -10.16 4.19 -12.31
CA LEU A 87 -11.54 3.71 -12.20
C LEU A 87 -12.45 4.33 -13.25
N ALA A 88 -12.30 5.63 -13.53
CA ALA A 88 -13.09 6.32 -14.54
C ALA A 88 -12.83 5.77 -15.95
N GLU A 89 -11.57 5.47 -16.27
CA GLU A 89 -11.14 4.85 -17.52
C GLU A 89 -11.34 3.34 -17.57
N GLN A 90 -11.74 2.73 -16.45
CA GLN A 90 -11.94 1.27 -16.34
C GLN A 90 -10.68 0.51 -16.78
N ASN A 91 -9.52 0.92 -16.29
CA ASN A 91 -8.21 0.39 -16.69
C ASN A 91 -7.66 -0.60 -15.66
N PRO A 92 -7.72 -1.92 -15.91
CA PRO A 92 -7.30 -2.93 -14.92
C PRO A 92 -5.84 -2.82 -14.51
N ARG A 93 -4.95 -2.43 -15.45
CA ARG A 93 -3.50 -2.33 -15.19
C ARG A 93 -3.16 -1.15 -14.29
N SER A 94 -3.85 -0.02 -14.48
CA SER A 94 -3.64 1.15 -13.63
C SER A 94 -4.16 0.88 -12.22
N ILE A 95 -5.32 0.21 -12.10
CA ILE A 95 -5.89 -0.17 -10.80
C ILE A 95 -4.99 -1.21 -10.10
N SER A 96 -4.46 -2.19 -10.84
CA SER A 96 -3.58 -3.22 -10.27
C SER A 96 -2.25 -2.65 -9.80
N ARG A 97 -1.69 -1.67 -10.50
CA ARG A 97 -0.48 -0.96 -10.04
C ARG A 97 -0.69 -0.30 -8.67
N VAL A 98 -1.83 0.36 -8.47
CA VAL A 98 -2.18 0.96 -7.18
C VAL A 98 -2.39 -0.13 -6.12
N HIS A 99 -3.08 -1.21 -6.48
CA HIS A 99 -3.30 -2.37 -5.60
C HIS A 99 -2.00 -3.00 -5.11
N GLU A 100 -1.04 -3.26 -6.00
CA GLU A 100 0.25 -3.87 -5.67
C GLU A 100 1.13 -2.97 -4.80
N SER A 101 0.90 -1.65 -4.85
CA SER A 101 1.65 -0.66 -4.08
C SER A 101 1.15 -0.52 -2.65
N LEU A 102 0.02 -1.17 -2.31
CA LEU A 102 -0.65 -1.06 -1.02
C LEU A 102 -0.87 -2.43 -0.36
N SER A 103 -1.03 -2.41 0.96
CA SER A 103 -1.62 -3.57 1.62
C SER A 103 -3.10 -3.67 1.25
N ARG A 104 -3.70 -4.86 1.43
CA ARG A 104 -5.14 -5.06 1.23
C ARG A 104 -6.00 -4.06 2.02
N ASN A 105 -5.60 -3.74 3.25
CA ASN A 105 -6.30 -2.77 4.08
C ASN A 105 -6.11 -1.34 3.56
N GLY A 106 -4.91 -1.00 3.09
CA GLY A 106 -4.64 0.29 2.45
C GLY A 106 -5.47 0.49 1.19
N PHE A 107 -5.56 -0.55 0.34
CA PHE A 107 -6.38 -0.54 -0.86
C PHE A 107 -7.88 -0.39 -0.55
N ASP A 108 -8.41 -1.14 0.41
CA ASP A 108 -9.83 -1.03 0.82
C ASP A 108 -10.16 0.38 1.33
N LEU A 109 -9.27 0.98 2.11
CA LEU A 109 -9.43 2.33 2.64
C LEU A 109 -9.42 3.40 1.55
N ILE A 110 -8.53 3.31 0.55
CA ILE A 110 -8.57 4.27 -0.57
C ILE A 110 -9.78 4.04 -1.47
N LEU A 111 -10.25 2.80 -1.62
CA LEU A 111 -11.48 2.53 -2.36
C LEU A 111 -12.68 3.20 -1.70
N ASP A 112 -12.80 3.15 -0.36
CA ASP A 112 -13.86 3.89 0.35
C ASP A 112 -13.82 5.38 0.04
N ARG A 113 -12.62 5.99 0.11
CA ARG A 113 -12.44 7.42 -0.16
C ARG A 113 -12.81 7.78 -1.60
N VAL A 114 -12.31 7.00 -2.56
CA VAL A 114 -12.47 7.29 -3.98
C VAL A 114 -13.91 7.05 -4.45
N LEU A 115 -14.52 5.93 -4.05
CA LEU A 115 -15.88 5.57 -4.48
C LEU A 115 -16.94 6.54 -3.95
N ASN A 116 -16.69 7.18 -2.80
CA ASN A 116 -17.57 8.25 -2.29
C ASN A 116 -17.64 9.48 -3.21
N ASN A 117 -16.68 9.67 -4.12
CA ASN A 117 -16.70 10.75 -5.11
C ASN A 117 -17.49 10.38 -6.38
N PHE A 118 -17.92 9.12 -6.52
CA PHE A 118 -18.65 8.64 -7.69
C PHE A 118 -20.15 8.71 -7.42
N ASN A 119 -20.90 9.25 -8.38
CA ASN A 119 -22.36 9.21 -8.31
C ASN A 119 -22.90 7.78 -8.55
N ALA A 120 -24.18 7.56 -8.21
CA ALA A 120 -24.83 6.26 -8.34
C ALA A 120 -24.77 5.67 -9.76
N GLN A 121 -24.84 6.50 -10.80
CA GLN A 121 -24.75 6.05 -12.19
C GLN A 121 -23.35 5.52 -12.52
N HIS A 122 -22.29 6.23 -12.10
CA HIS A 122 -20.92 5.77 -12.29
C HIS A 122 -20.65 4.48 -11.50
N LEU A 123 -21.12 4.39 -10.25
CA LEU A 123 -20.99 3.17 -9.44
C LEU A 123 -21.70 1.97 -10.08
N ALA A 124 -22.92 2.17 -10.60
CA ALA A 124 -23.64 1.10 -11.30
C ALA A 124 -22.93 0.67 -12.59
N SER A 125 -22.39 1.62 -13.35
CA SER A 125 -21.58 1.33 -14.55
C SER A 125 -20.31 0.55 -14.20
N LEU A 126 -19.60 0.96 -13.14
CA LEU A 126 -18.38 0.31 -12.68
C LEU A 126 -18.65 -1.11 -12.18
N LYS A 127 -19.77 -1.33 -11.47
CA LYS A 127 -20.22 -2.66 -11.02
C LYS A 127 -20.50 -3.59 -12.20
N LYS A 128 -21.25 -3.10 -13.20
CA LYS A 128 -21.51 -3.88 -14.42
C LYS A 128 -20.22 -4.22 -15.17
N TRP A 129 -19.32 -3.25 -15.29
CA TRP A 129 -18.05 -3.45 -15.96
C TRP A 129 -17.18 -4.49 -15.23
N ILE A 130 -17.01 -4.37 -13.91
CA ILE A 130 -16.14 -5.28 -13.16
C ILE A 130 -16.67 -6.71 -13.15
N ASP A 131 -18.00 -6.88 -13.08
CA ASP A 131 -18.62 -8.20 -13.16
C ASP A 131 -18.37 -8.86 -14.51
N GLY A 132 -18.53 -8.10 -15.60
CA GLY A 132 -18.22 -8.57 -16.96
C GLY A 132 -16.73 -8.91 -17.11
N TRP A 133 -15.85 -8.02 -16.66
CA TRP A 133 -14.41 -8.22 -16.77
C TRP A 133 -13.94 -9.46 -16.01
N CYS A 134 -14.36 -9.63 -14.75
CA CYS A 134 -14.01 -10.80 -13.94
C CYS A 134 -14.56 -12.09 -14.57
N GLY A 135 -15.81 -12.09 -15.04
CA GLY A 135 -16.41 -13.27 -15.68
C GLY A 135 -15.69 -13.66 -16.98
N GLU A 136 -15.34 -12.68 -17.82
CA GLU A 136 -14.53 -12.94 -19.02
C GLU A 136 -13.13 -13.45 -18.67
N ALA A 137 -12.51 -12.89 -17.64
CA ALA A 137 -11.18 -13.29 -17.20
C ALA A 137 -11.16 -14.75 -16.72
N GLU A 138 -12.13 -15.13 -15.89
CA GLU A 138 -12.33 -16.51 -15.41
C GLU A 138 -12.60 -17.45 -16.59
N THR A 139 -13.48 -17.08 -17.52
CA THR A 139 -13.81 -17.89 -18.70
C THR A 139 -12.59 -18.16 -19.58
N LYS A 140 -11.80 -17.11 -19.87
CA LYS A 140 -10.55 -17.24 -20.65
C LYS A 140 -9.53 -18.10 -19.92
N ALA A 141 -9.39 -17.90 -18.60
CA ALA A 141 -8.47 -18.67 -17.77
C ALA A 141 -8.85 -20.15 -17.69
N LEU A 142 -10.15 -20.47 -17.62
CA LEU A 142 -10.64 -21.84 -17.64
C LEU A 142 -10.38 -22.50 -19.00
N ALA A 143 -10.69 -21.82 -20.10
CA ALA A 143 -10.42 -22.31 -21.45
C ALA A 143 -8.92 -22.58 -21.71
N ALA A 144 -8.04 -21.79 -21.09
CA ALA A 144 -6.58 -21.95 -21.20
C ALA A 144 -5.98 -23.02 -20.26
N SER A 145 -6.75 -23.57 -19.33
CA SER A 145 -6.25 -24.47 -18.30
C SER A 145 -6.08 -25.92 -18.77
N GLY A 146 -7.00 -26.39 -19.62
CA GLY A 146 -7.08 -27.82 -19.97
C GLY A 146 -7.61 -28.71 -18.84
N PHE A 147 -7.81 -28.15 -17.63
CA PHE A 147 -8.43 -28.81 -16.48
C PHE A 147 -9.69 -28.04 -16.04
N PRO A 148 -10.80 -28.74 -15.72
CA PRO A 148 -12.07 -28.11 -15.41
C PRO A 148 -12.11 -27.37 -14.06
N ASP A 149 -11.13 -27.59 -13.19
CA ASP A 149 -11.05 -27.08 -11.81
C ASP A 149 -9.85 -26.16 -11.54
N ALA A 150 -9.06 -25.84 -12.56
CA ALA A 150 -7.92 -24.93 -12.44
C ALA A 150 -8.10 -23.74 -13.39
N LEU A 151 -7.79 -22.53 -12.92
CA LEU A 151 -7.77 -21.33 -13.75
C LEU A 151 -6.34 -21.02 -14.19
N ASN A 152 -6.10 -20.92 -15.50
CA ASN A 152 -4.80 -20.56 -16.05
C ASN A 152 -4.79 -19.12 -16.58
N PHE A 153 -4.74 -18.14 -15.67
CA PHE A 153 -4.69 -16.72 -16.02
C PHE A 153 -3.49 -16.37 -16.90
N LYS A 154 -2.32 -16.98 -16.64
CA LYS A 154 -1.12 -16.80 -17.46
C LYS A 154 -1.35 -17.27 -18.90
N GLY A 155 -1.95 -18.45 -19.08
CA GLY A 155 -2.31 -18.98 -20.39
C GLY A 155 -3.37 -18.16 -21.12
N ALA A 156 -4.24 -17.47 -20.38
CA ALA A 156 -5.24 -16.54 -20.91
C ALA A 156 -4.68 -15.14 -21.24
N GLY A 157 -3.39 -14.88 -21.00
CA GLY A 157 -2.79 -13.55 -21.20
C GLY A 157 -3.26 -12.50 -20.19
N ILE A 158 -3.75 -12.95 -19.02
CA ILE A 158 -4.25 -12.08 -17.94
C ILE A 158 -3.23 -12.09 -16.81
N ALA A 159 -2.77 -10.90 -16.42
CA ALA A 159 -1.90 -10.78 -15.26
C ALA A 159 -2.69 -11.15 -14.00
N LEU A 160 -2.13 -12.03 -13.16
CA LEU A 160 -2.79 -12.44 -11.91
C LEU A 160 -3.01 -11.24 -10.97
N ALA A 161 -2.12 -10.25 -11.02
CA ALA A 161 -2.24 -8.99 -10.29
C ALA A 161 -3.50 -8.22 -10.69
N ASP A 162 -3.75 -8.07 -12.00
CA ASP A 162 -4.98 -7.45 -12.52
C ASP A 162 -6.21 -8.17 -11.98
N TYR A 163 -6.23 -9.50 -12.09
CA TYR A 163 -7.38 -10.27 -11.62
C TYR A 163 -7.63 -10.13 -10.11
N ARG A 164 -6.57 -10.12 -9.29
CA ARG A 164 -6.69 -9.92 -7.83
C ARG A 164 -7.24 -8.53 -7.49
N ALA A 165 -6.69 -7.48 -8.10
CA ALA A 165 -7.14 -6.11 -7.89
C ALA A 165 -8.62 -5.95 -8.29
N MET A 166 -9.00 -6.50 -9.45
CA MET A 166 -10.37 -6.46 -9.96
C MET A 166 -11.34 -7.24 -9.05
N SER A 167 -10.91 -8.39 -8.53
CA SER A 167 -11.71 -9.18 -7.58
C SER A 167 -11.94 -8.43 -6.26
N GLU A 168 -10.94 -7.69 -5.77
CA GLU A 168 -11.10 -6.87 -4.56
C GLU A 168 -12.03 -5.67 -4.80
N LEU A 169 -11.90 -5.01 -5.96
CA LEU A 169 -12.83 -3.95 -6.37
C LEU A 169 -14.27 -4.46 -6.49
N LYS A 170 -14.47 -5.61 -7.13
CA LYS A 170 -15.78 -6.28 -7.24
C LYS A 170 -16.38 -6.56 -5.87
N ARG A 171 -15.59 -7.12 -4.95
CA ARG A 171 -16.01 -7.37 -3.56
C ARG A 171 -16.48 -6.07 -2.89
N LYS A 172 -15.73 -4.98 -3.05
CA LYS A 172 -16.07 -3.68 -2.46
C LYS A 172 -17.37 -3.09 -3.04
N LEU A 173 -17.53 -3.12 -4.35
CA LEU A 173 -18.75 -2.65 -5.03
C LEU A 173 -19.99 -3.51 -4.78
N SER A 174 -19.79 -4.74 -4.29
CA SER A 174 -20.89 -5.61 -3.88
C SER A 174 -21.44 -5.27 -2.49
N THR A 175 -20.67 -4.54 -1.68
CA THR A 175 -21.08 -4.10 -0.32
C THR A 175 -21.71 -2.70 -0.29
N LEU A 176 -21.69 -1.99 -1.43
CA LEU A 176 -22.39 -0.73 -1.66
C LEU A 176 -23.76 -0.98 -2.29
#